data_AF-A0A6M0P4W9-F1
#
_entry.id   AF-A0A6M0P4W9-F1
#
_cell.length_a   1.000
_cell.length_b   1.000
_cell.length_c   1.000
_cell.angle_alpha   90.00
_cell.angle_beta   90.00
_cell.angle_gamma   90.00
#
_symmetry.space_group_name_H-M   'P 1'
#
loop_
_entity.id
_entity.type
_entity.pdbx_description
1 polymer ?
#
loop_
_entity_poly.entity_id
_entity_poly.type
_entity_poly.pdbx_seq_one_letter_code
_entity_poly.pdbx_strand_id
1 'polypeptide(L)'
;MAAALCYISLCLWIMILTTELTILPVLGAEMKRPYDVYIAAVWKAAFSFGLLAGYFAVACSWLAIILYGCAMKKSGHRFSNWFTNGTIFFGLLGFIGIIVTCFSFHLGYVILPLTSGPVFLWTMWLGYRAGFANIR
;
A
#
# COMPACT_ATOMS: atom_id res chain seq x y z
N MET A 1 11.56 5.20 13.39
CA MET A 1 10.86 5.93 12.30
C MET A 1 10.27 4.99 11.25
N ALA A 2 11.05 4.14 10.57
CA ALA A 2 10.50 3.16 9.60
C ALA A 2 9.40 2.25 10.19
N ALA A 3 9.66 1.68 11.38
CA ALA A 3 8.67 0.85 12.08
C ALA A 3 7.36 1.61 12.40
N ALA A 4 7.45 2.89 12.77
CA ALA A 4 6.27 3.72 13.03
C ALA A 4 5.43 3.91 11.77
N LEU A 5 6.06 4.14 10.61
CA LEU A 5 5.35 4.25 9.33
C LEU A 5 4.69 2.93 8.90
N CYS A 6 5.33 1.79 9.18
CA CYS A 6 4.70 0.48 8.97
C CYS A 6 3.47 0.30 9.86
N TYR A 7 3.55 0.65 11.15
CA TYR A 7 2.40 0.57 12.04
C TYR A 7 1.26 1.50 11.62
N ILE A 8 1.57 2.74 11.22
CA ILE A 8 0.57 3.68 10.69
C ILE A 8 -0.09 3.09 9.44
N SER A 9 0.70 2.57 8.50
CA SER A 9 0.19 1.92 7.29
C SER A 9 -0.72 0.73 7.61
N LEU A 10 -0.32 -0.14 8.55
CA LEU A 10 -1.14 -1.28 9.00
C LEU A 10 -2.45 -0.83 9.65
N CYS A 11 -2.42 0.19 10.51
CA CYS A 11 -3.63 0.74 11.12
C CYS A 11 -4.58 1.30 10.06
N LEU A 12 -4.06 2.01 9.06
CA LEU A 12 -4.87 2.51 7.94
C LEU A 12 -5.50 1.36 7.15
N TRP A 13 -4.74 0.30 6.84
CA TRP A 13 -5.27 -0.89 6.18
C TRP A 13 -6.37 -1.59 7.00
N ILE A 14 -6.19 -1.73 8.31
CA ILE A 14 -7.21 -2.32 9.20
C ILE A 14 -8.49 -1.46 9.19
N MET A 15 -8.38 -0.13 9.26
CA MET A 15 -9.54 0.75 9.19
C MET A 15 -10.26 0.65 7.84
N ILE A 16 -9.52 0.59 6.73
CA ILE A 16 -10.08 0.42 5.39
C ILE A 16 -10.82 -0.91 5.31
N LEU A 17 -10.18 -2.02 5.67
CA LEU A 17 -10.79 -3.35 5.65
C LEU A 17 -12.04 -3.43 6.53
N THR A 18 -12.00 -2.82 7.72
CA THR A 18 -13.16 -2.77 8.62
C THR A 18 -14.31 -2.02 7.95
N THR A 19 -14.02 -0.89 7.29
CA THR A 19 -15.02 -0.09 6.57
C THR A 19 -15.59 -0.86 5.37
N GLU A 20 -14.74 -1.55 4.61
CA GLU A 20 -15.14 -2.34 3.44
C GLU A 20 -15.97 -3.58 3.80
N LEU A 21 -15.71 -4.19 4.96
CA LEU A 21 -16.44 -5.36 5.43
C LEU A 21 -17.75 -5.02 6.16
N THR A 22 -17.90 -3.79 6.65
CA THR A 22 -19.06 -3.40 7.47
C THR A 22 -19.95 -2.37 6.78
N ILE A 23 -19.40 -1.21 6.43
CA ILE A 23 -20.17 -0.04 5.99
C ILE A 23 -20.56 -0.15 4.52
N LEU A 24 -19.63 -0.54 3.63
CA LEU A 24 -19.91 -0.64 2.20
C LEU A 24 -20.98 -1.69 1.83
N PRO A 25 -21.01 -2.90 2.44
CA PRO A 25 -22.03 -3.90 2.13
C PRO A 25 -23.41 -3.49 2.63
N VAL A 26 -23.49 -2.86 3.82
CA VAL A 26 -24.75 -2.35 4.39
C VAL A 26 -25.32 -1.23 3.51
N LEU A 27 -24.49 -0.26 3.12
CA LEU A 27 -24.90 0.80 2.19
C LEU A 27 -25.29 0.23 0.82
N GLY A 28 -24.57 -0.77 0.31
CA GLY A 28 -24.88 -1.45 -0.95
C GLY A 28 -26.19 -2.24 -0.92
N ALA A 29 -26.55 -2.83 0.23
CA ALA A 29 -27.81 -3.54 0.40
C ALA A 29 -29.02 -2.58 0.36
N GLU A 30 -28.88 -1.38 0.95
CA GLU A 30 -29.92 -0.35 0.95
C GLU A 30 -30.10 0.34 -0.41
N MET A 31 -29.07 0.36 -1.27
CA MET A 31 -29.16 0.85 -2.66
C MET A 31 -30.10 0.06 -3.57
N LYS A 32 -30.60 -1.12 -3.16
CA LYS A 32 -31.60 -1.88 -3.92
C LYS A 32 -32.92 -1.12 -4.09
N ARG A 33 -33.15 -0.06 -3.31
CA ARG A 33 -34.28 0.85 -3.49
C ARG A 33 -33.91 1.91 -4.54
N PRO A 34 -34.58 1.93 -5.72
CA PRO A 34 -34.03 2.56 -6.94
C PRO A 34 -33.89 4.09 -6.95
N TYR A 35 -34.08 4.83 -5.84
CA TYR A 35 -34.18 6.30 -5.90
C TYR A 35 -33.62 7.08 -4.71
N ASP A 36 -32.77 6.49 -3.85
CA ASP A 36 -32.23 7.26 -2.72
C ASP A 36 -30.90 7.96 -3.04
N VAL A 37 -31.03 9.18 -3.60
CA VAL A 37 -29.90 10.05 -3.98
C VAL A 37 -28.95 10.30 -2.80
N TYR A 38 -29.48 10.33 -1.58
CA TYR A 38 -28.69 10.56 -0.36
C TYR A 38 -27.81 9.35 -0.01
N ILE A 39 -28.35 8.13 -0.10
CA ILE A 39 -27.60 6.89 0.17
C ILE A 39 -26.48 6.70 -0.86
N ALA A 40 -26.75 7.01 -2.13
CA ALA A 40 -25.73 7.00 -3.19
C ALA A 40 -24.60 8.00 -2.94
N ALA A 41 -24.93 9.20 -2.44
CA ALA A 41 -23.92 10.21 -2.07
C ALA A 41 -23.05 9.75 -0.89
N VAL A 42 -23.67 9.19 0.16
CA VAL A 42 -22.96 8.67 1.34
C VAL A 42 -22.01 7.53 0.95
N TRP A 43 -22.47 6.60 0.11
CA TRP A 43 -21.62 5.51 -0.38
C TRP A 43 -20.43 6.02 -1.20
N LYS A 44 -20.65 6.94 -2.14
CA LYS A 44 -19.57 7.54 -2.92
C LYS A 44 -18.56 8.24 -2.01
N ALA A 45 -19.04 8.99 -1.01
CA ALA A 45 -18.18 9.67 -0.05
C ALA A 45 -17.35 8.67 0.79
N ALA A 46 -17.99 7.64 1.33
CA ALA A 46 -17.31 6.59 2.11
C ALA A 46 -16.27 5.83 1.26
N PHE A 47 -16.62 5.50 0.01
CA PHE A 47 -15.74 4.84 -0.93
C PHE A 47 -14.54 5.72 -1.33
N SER A 48 -14.78 6.99 -1.67
CA SER A 48 -13.69 7.94 -2.00
C SER A 48 -12.78 8.21 -0.81
N PHE A 49 -13.33 8.28 0.42
CA PHE A 49 -12.52 8.38 1.63
C PHE A 49 -11.66 7.13 1.85
N GLY A 50 -12.24 5.94 1.66
CA GLY A 50 -11.51 4.67 1.73
C GLY A 50 -10.36 4.60 0.70
N LEU A 51 -10.61 5.01 -0.54
CA LEU A 51 -9.58 5.09 -1.58
C LEU A 51 -8.44 6.05 -1.21
N LEU A 52 -8.78 7.24 -0.70
CA LEU A 52 -7.77 8.22 -0.27
C LEU A 52 -6.94 7.68 0.91
N ALA A 53 -7.60 7.08 1.90
CA ALA A 53 -6.93 6.43 3.02
C ALA A 53 -6.00 5.31 2.54
N GLY A 54 -6.41 4.54 1.52
CA GLY A 54 -5.59 3.52 0.87
C GLY A 54 -4.33 4.10 0.23
N TYR A 55 -4.43 5.21 -0.48
CA TYR A 55 -3.25 5.88 -1.03
C TYR A 55 -2.28 6.36 0.04
N PHE A 56 -2.79 6.91 1.15
CA PHE A 56 -1.93 7.26 2.29
C PHE A 56 -1.28 6.02 2.90
N ALA A 57 -2.02 4.92 3.06
CA ALA A 57 -1.48 3.67 3.59
C ALA A 57 -0.31 3.17 2.74
N VAL A 58 -0.47 3.16 1.41
CA VAL A 58 0.56 2.73 0.45
C VAL A 58 1.74 3.70 0.42
N ALA A 59 1.50 5.02 0.45
CA ALA A 59 2.57 6.02 0.52
C ALA A 59 3.42 5.86 1.79
N CYS A 60 2.77 5.61 2.94
CA CYS A 60 3.47 5.30 4.19
C CYS A 60 4.29 4.01 4.09
N SER A 61 3.78 2.95 3.44
CA SER A 61 4.54 1.73 3.19
C SER A 61 5.80 2.01 2.37
N TRP A 62 5.67 2.79 1.30
CA TRP A 62 6.81 3.14 0.44
C TRP A 62 7.87 3.97 1.16
N LEU A 63 7.45 4.96 1.95
CA LEU A 63 8.37 5.71 2.81
C LEU A 63 9.07 4.80 3.83
N ALA A 64 8.36 3.83 4.41
CA ALA A 64 8.96 2.87 5.32
C ALA A 64 10.03 2.00 4.61
N ILE A 65 9.78 1.59 3.37
CA ILE A 65 10.74 0.84 2.54
C ILE A 65 12.00 1.67 2.23
N ILE A 66 11.83 2.96 1.88
CA ILE A 66 12.97 3.88 1.66
C ILE A 66 13.81 3.99 2.94
N LEU A 67 13.16 4.24 4.08
CA LEU A 67 13.86 4.36 5.36
C LEU A 67 14.55 3.05 5.76
N TYR A 68 13.94 1.90 5.43
CA TYR A 68 14.54 0.58 5.64
C TYR A 68 15.82 0.41 4.80
N GLY A 69 15.79 0.79 3.52
CA GLY A 69 16.99 0.82 2.65
C GLY A 69 18.10 1.72 3.20
N CYS A 70 17.75 2.93 3.66
CA CYS A 70 18.70 3.85 4.28
C CYS A 70 19.32 3.29 5.57
N ALA A 71 18.51 2.61 6.40
CA ALA A 71 19.00 1.96 7.62
C ALA A 71 19.97 0.81 7.30
N MET A 72 19.64 -0.03 6.31
CA MET A 72 20.52 -1.12 5.85
C MET A 72 21.87 -0.61 5.33
N LYS A 73 21.88 0.54 4.65
CA LYS A 73 23.12 1.18 4.17
C LYS A 73 23.99 1.67 5.33
N LYS A 74 23.39 2.17 6.41
CA LYS A 74 24.11 2.62 7.62
C LYS A 74 24.63 1.46 8.48
N SER A 75 23.95 0.33 8.51
CA SER A 75 24.26 -0.77 9.42
C SER A 75 25.43 -1.69 8.97
N GLY A 76 26.10 -1.39 7.86
CA GLY A 76 27.30 -2.11 7.44
C GLY A 76 27.08 -3.62 7.21
N HIS A 77 26.43 -3.95 6.09
CA HIS A 77 26.43 -5.27 5.43
C HIS A 77 25.82 -6.49 6.16
N ARG A 78 24.54 -6.77 5.84
CA ARG A 78 23.97 -8.14 5.77
C ARG A 78 23.38 -8.48 4.40
N PHE A 79 23.00 -7.49 3.60
CA PHE A 79 22.36 -7.66 2.30
C PHE A 79 23.23 -7.07 1.17
N SER A 80 23.08 -7.61 -0.04
CA SER A 80 23.79 -7.14 -1.24
C SER A 80 23.47 -5.66 -1.51
N ASN A 81 24.47 -4.88 -1.94
CA ASN A 81 24.30 -3.47 -2.33
C ASN A 81 23.21 -3.28 -3.39
N TRP A 82 23.01 -4.28 -4.26
CA TRP A 82 21.94 -4.25 -5.26
C TRP A 82 20.55 -4.25 -4.63
N PHE A 83 20.35 -5.05 -3.58
CA PHE A 83 19.09 -5.11 -2.85
C PHE A 83 18.82 -3.81 -2.08
N THR A 84 19.84 -3.28 -1.38
CA THR A 84 19.73 -2.01 -0.64
C THR A 84 19.42 -0.84 -1.56
N ASN A 85 20.14 -0.67 -2.67
CA ASN A 85 19.85 0.39 -3.64
C ASN A 85 18.49 0.18 -4.33
N GLY A 86 18.12 -1.07 -4.60
CA GLY A 86 16.80 -1.42 -5.12
C GLY A 86 15.68 -0.94 -4.21
N THR A 87 15.73 -1.23 -2.91
CA THR A 87 14.68 -0.77 -1.97
C THR A 87 14.49 0.74 -1.96
N ILE A 88 15.58 1.51 -2.08
CA ILE A 88 15.51 2.98 -2.15
C ILE A 88 14.90 3.41 -3.49
N PHE A 89 15.40 2.89 -4.62
CA PHE A 89 14.94 3.30 -5.95
C PHE A 89 13.46 2.98 -6.19
N PHE A 90 13.06 1.73 -5.95
CA PHE A 90 11.67 1.32 -6.11
C PHE A 90 10.77 1.93 -5.05
N GLY A 91 11.29 2.19 -3.85
CA GLY A 91 10.59 2.95 -2.83
C GLY A 91 10.24 4.37 -3.29
N LEU A 92 11.20 5.06 -3.89
CA LEU A 92 11.02 6.41 -4.43
C LEU A 92 10.06 6.40 -5.63
N LEU A 93 10.23 5.43 -6.52
CA LEU A 93 9.37 5.25 -7.70
C LEU A 93 7.91 4.97 -7.28
N GLY A 94 7.71 4.12 -6.27
CA GLY A 94 6.40 3.85 -5.67
C GLY A 94 5.77 5.09 -5.04
N PHE A 95 6.52 5.83 -4.23
CA PHE A 95 6.03 7.05 -3.60
C PHE A 95 5.62 8.13 -4.63
N ILE A 96 6.47 8.36 -5.63
CA ILE A 96 6.16 9.28 -6.74
C ILE A 96 4.93 8.79 -7.52
N GLY A 97 4.84 7.47 -7.76
CA GLY A 97 3.68 6.87 -8.43
C GLY A 97 2.36 7.17 -7.72
N ILE A 98 2.34 7.14 -6.38
CA ILE A 98 1.14 7.51 -5.60
C ILE A 98 0.81 9.00 -5.77
N ILE A 99 1.81 9.88 -5.70
CA ILE A 99 1.59 11.33 -5.91
C ILE A 99 0.99 11.58 -7.30
N VAL A 100 1.55 10.97 -8.35
CA VAL A 100 1.03 11.09 -9.72
C VAL A 100 -0.40 10.56 -9.82
N THR A 101 -0.69 9.44 -9.16
CA THR A 101 -2.03 8.84 -9.13
C THR A 101 -3.07 9.76 -8.48
N CYS A 102 -2.68 10.52 -7.44
CA CYS A 102 -3.55 11.50 -6.82
C CYS A 102 -3.95 12.65 -7.77
N PHE A 103 -3.05 13.06 -8.69
CA PHE A 103 -3.35 14.07 -9.70
C PHE A 103 -4.10 13.51 -10.92
N SER A 104 -4.00 12.20 -11.18
CA SER A 104 -4.61 11.55 -12.34
C SER A 104 -5.03 10.13 -12.01
N PHE A 105 -6.25 10.01 -11.48
CA PHE A 105 -6.82 8.74 -11.01
C PHE A 105 -6.83 7.64 -12.09
N HIS A 106 -7.02 8.02 -13.36
CA HIS A 106 -6.99 7.07 -14.49
C HIS A 106 -5.62 6.38 -14.64
N LEU A 107 -4.52 7.07 -14.32
CA LEU A 107 -3.18 6.50 -14.41
C LEU A 107 -2.92 5.50 -13.27
N GLY A 108 -3.68 5.57 -12.17
CA GLY A 108 -3.55 4.65 -11.04
C GLY A 108 -3.68 3.18 -11.41
N TYR A 109 -4.55 2.85 -12.37
CA TYR A 109 -4.74 1.48 -12.86
C TYR A 109 -3.47 0.85 -13.43
N VAL A 110 -2.55 1.67 -13.98
CA VAL A 110 -1.30 1.20 -14.58
C VAL A 110 -0.13 1.41 -13.61
N ILE A 111 -0.10 2.55 -12.91
CA ILE A 111 1.00 2.93 -12.02
C ILE A 111 1.04 2.03 -10.78
N LEU A 112 -0.10 1.70 -10.18
CA LEU A 112 -0.13 0.90 -8.95
C LEU A 112 0.46 -0.51 -9.18
N PRO A 113 0.00 -1.31 -10.16
CA PRO A 113 0.62 -2.62 -10.42
C PRO A 113 2.09 -2.53 -10.80
N LEU A 114 2.46 -1.52 -11.59
CA LEU A 114 3.84 -1.34 -12.06
C LEU A 114 4.79 -1.02 -10.90
N THR A 115 4.34 -0.20 -9.96
CA THR A 115 5.15 0.18 -8.78
C THR A 115 5.18 -0.92 -7.73
N SER A 116 4.07 -1.65 -7.50
CA SER A 116 4.00 -2.71 -6.49
C SER A 116 4.57 -4.06 -6.93
N GLY A 117 4.59 -4.34 -8.24
CA GLY A 117 5.05 -5.62 -8.80
C GLY A 117 6.48 -6.02 -8.38
N PRO A 118 7.49 -5.14 -8.49
CA PRO A 118 8.86 -5.43 -8.07
C PRO A 118 8.97 -5.81 -6.58
N VAL A 119 8.21 -5.13 -5.71
CA VAL A 119 8.19 -5.44 -4.27
C VAL A 119 7.54 -6.79 -4.01
N PHE A 120 6.47 -7.13 -4.72
CA PHE A 120 5.82 -8.43 -4.62
C PHE A 120 6.76 -9.58 -5.02
N LEU A 121 7.56 -9.40 -6.08
CA LEU A 121 8.57 -10.38 -6.47
C LEU A 121 9.68 -10.53 -5.43
N TRP A 122 10.12 -9.42 -4.81
CA TRP A 122 11.10 -9.47 -3.74
C TRP A 122 10.58 -10.14 -2.47
N THR A 123 9.34 -9.90 -2.07
CA THR A 123 8.76 -10.57 -0.90
C THR A 123 8.60 -12.05 -1.14
N MET A 124 8.18 -12.48 -2.34
CA MET A 124 8.16 -13.89 -2.73
C MET A 124 9.56 -14.52 -2.68
N TRP A 125 10.56 -13.85 -3.24
CA TRP A 125 11.94 -14.35 -3.24
C TRP A 125 12.55 -14.47 -1.84
N LEU A 126 12.34 -13.46 -0.98
CA LEU A 126 12.78 -13.49 0.41
C LEU A 126 12.04 -14.55 1.22
N GLY A 127 10.72 -14.69 1.03
CA GLY A 127 9.91 -15.73 1.66
C GLY A 127 10.39 -17.13 1.27
N TYR A 128 10.66 -17.35 -0.02
CA TYR A 128 11.27 -18.59 -0.51
C TYR A 128 12.61 -18.87 0.18
N ARG A 129 13.54 -17.90 0.21
CA ARG A 129 14.83 -18.07 0.89
C ARG A 129 14.70 -18.36 2.38
N ALA A 130 13.77 -17.69 3.08
CA ALA A 130 13.52 -17.91 4.50
C ALA A 130 12.94 -19.31 4.77
N GLY A 131 12.04 -19.79 3.92
CA GLY A 131 11.49 -21.14 4.02
C GLY A 131 12.55 -22.23 3.87
N PHE A 132 13.50 -22.09 2.94
CA PHE A 132 14.59 -23.05 2.75
C PHE A 132 15.65 -23.01 3.87
N ALA A 133 15.83 -21.87 4.53
CA ALA A 133 16.76 -21.74 5.65
C ALA A 133 16.28 -22.48 6.92
N ASN A 134 14.99 -22.80 7.03
CA ASN A 134 14.40 -23.54 8.16
C ASN A 134 14.33 -25.07 7.93
N ILE A 135 14.79 -25.55 6.78
CA ILE A 135 14.76 -26.98 6.38
C ILE A 135 16.21 -27.57 6.37
N ARG A 136 17.22 -26.78 6.73
CA ARG A 136 18.59 -27.23 7.03
C ARG A 136 18.90 -27.04 8.50
#